data_AF-A0A7Y0ETL0-F1
#
_entry.id   AF-A0A7Y0ETL0-F1
#
_cell.length_a   1.000
_cell.length_b   1.000
_cell.length_c   1.000
_cell.angle_alpha   90.00
_cell.angle_beta   90.00
_cell.angle_gamma   90.00
#
_symmetry.space_group_name_H-M   'P 1'
#
loop_
_entity.id
_entity.type
_entity.pdbx_description
1 polymer ?
#
loop_
_entity_poly.entity_id
_entity_poly.type
_entity_poly.pdbx_seq_one_letter_code
_entity_poly.pdbx_strand_id
1 'polypeptide(L)'
;MAYLFYLPSLLCGLAISVEDARHRRVPVLWALIGSVAQLVSNIVVAALGNSFFTVLQSILFALLCTGVMALLALVRSGGLGRNEITAMFPIGLAVGMCALPAIIVWWLLMLAFGLAFTACWKRFDPQRGTPYRGDVPFVPVIVVAAICAVAATTLYGM
;
A
#
# COMPACT_ATOMS: atom_id res chain seq x y z
N MET A 1 -5.60 -8.64 20.46
CA MET A 1 -5.44 -7.27 19.91
C MET A 1 -5.10 -7.35 18.43
N ALA A 2 -6.11 -7.28 17.56
CA ALA A 2 -5.98 -7.61 16.13
C ALA A 2 -5.11 -6.63 15.31
N TYR A 3 -4.87 -5.42 15.82
CA TYR A 3 -4.16 -4.35 15.12
C TYR A 3 -2.63 -4.52 15.09
N LEU A 4 -2.04 -5.24 16.06
CA LEU A 4 -0.59 -5.47 16.12
C LEU A 4 -0.06 -6.27 14.92
N PHE A 5 -0.94 -7.06 14.32
CA PHE A 5 -0.65 -7.90 13.16
C PHE A 5 -0.30 -7.09 11.89
N TYR A 6 -0.87 -5.90 11.72
CA TYR A 6 -0.62 -5.05 10.54
C TYR A 6 0.59 -4.12 10.71
N LEU A 7 1.23 -4.12 11.89
CA LEU A 7 2.34 -3.22 12.21
C LEU A 7 3.54 -3.32 11.25
N PRO A 8 3.98 -4.51 10.80
CA PRO A 8 5.13 -4.60 9.92
C PRO A 8 4.94 -3.81 8.63
N SER A 9 3.81 -4.00 7.95
CA SER A 9 3.48 -3.25 6.73
C SER A 9 3.09 -1.80 7.00
N LEU A 10 2.53 -1.48 8.16
CA LEU A 10 2.25 -0.10 8.54
C LEU A 10 3.55 0.70 8.70
N LEU A 11 4.49 0.19 9.49
CA LEU A 11 5.79 0.84 9.73
C LEU A 11 6.62 0.92 8.46
N CYS A 12 6.65 -0.18 7.67
CA CYS A 12 7.31 -0.19 6.38
C CYS A 12 6.67 0.80 5.41
N GLY A 13 5.33 0.81 5.29
CA GLY A 13 4.59 1.72 4.44
C GLY A 13 4.82 3.19 4.80
N LEU A 14 4.80 3.53 6.10
CA LEU A 14 5.09 4.88 6.57
C LEU A 14 6.53 5.30 6.27
N ALA A 15 7.51 4.43 6.53
CA ALA A 15 8.91 4.70 6.23
C ALA A 15 9.13 4.93 4.72
N ILE A 16 8.54 4.09 3.88
CA ILE A 16 8.60 4.23 2.42
C ILE A 16 7.86 5.51 1.97
N SER A 17 6.74 5.87 2.58
CA SER A 17 5.99 7.09 2.25
C SER A 17 6.79 8.36 2.51
N VAL A 18 7.51 8.39 3.65
CA VAL A 18 8.39 9.51 4.00
C VAL A 18 9.56 9.62 3.02
N GLU A 19 10.18 8.49 2.67
CA GLU A 19 11.28 8.44 1.72
C GLU A 19 10.84 8.82 0.30
N ASP A 20 9.66 8.38 -0.14
CA ASP A 20 9.10 8.74 -1.44
C ASP A 20 8.76 10.24 -1.51
N ALA A 21 8.20 10.81 -0.43
CA ALA A 21 7.89 12.24 -0.36
C ALA A 21 9.16 13.12 -0.34
N ARG A 22 10.25 12.66 0.27
CA ARG A 22 11.51 13.43 0.40
C ARG A 22 12.43 13.27 -0.80
N HIS A 23 12.63 12.04 -1.24
CA HIS A 23 13.69 11.68 -2.19
C HIS A 23 13.17 11.02 -3.47
N ARG A 24 11.84 10.84 -3.64
CA ARG A 24 11.21 10.15 -4.78
C ARG A 24 11.80 8.76 -5.01
N ARG A 25 12.21 8.08 -3.94
CA ARG A 25 12.84 6.76 -4.00
C ARG A 25 12.12 5.82 -3.06
N VAL A 26 11.84 4.62 -3.57
CA VAL A 26 11.41 3.50 -2.74
C VAL A 26 12.50 2.44 -2.77
N PRO A 27 13.26 2.27 -1.67
CA PRO A 27 14.27 1.23 -1.59
C PRO A 27 13.61 -0.15 -1.57
N VAL A 28 13.85 -0.93 -2.64
CA VAL A 28 13.30 -2.29 -2.81
C VAL A 28 13.60 -3.18 -1.60
N LEU A 29 14.77 -3.00 -0.98
CA LEU A 29 15.15 -3.77 0.20
C LEU A 29 14.20 -3.52 1.39
N TRP A 30 13.74 -2.28 1.59
CA TRP A 30 12.80 -1.97 2.68
C TRP A 30 11.43 -2.59 2.41
N ALA A 31 10.94 -2.50 1.17
CA ALA A 31 9.69 -3.14 0.77
C ALA A 31 9.76 -4.66 0.94
N LEU A 32 10.90 -5.29 0.60
CA LEU A 32 11.12 -6.72 0.77
C LEU A 32 11.16 -7.12 2.25
N ILE A 33 11.89 -6.39 3.09
CA ILE A 33 11.94 -6.62 4.54
C ILE A 33 10.52 -6.49 5.13
N GLY A 34 9.78 -5.45 4.76
CA GLY A 34 8.40 -5.26 5.20
C GLY A 34 7.48 -6.39 4.75
N SER A 35 7.64 -6.88 3.52
CA SER A 35 6.85 -7.99 2.97
C SER A 35 7.11 -9.29 3.71
N VAL A 36 8.37 -9.61 3.99
CA VAL A 36 8.75 -10.81 4.75
C VAL A 36 8.23 -10.71 6.17
N ALA A 37 8.44 -9.58 6.85
CA ALA A 37 7.97 -9.37 8.21
C ALA A 37 6.43 -9.45 8.32
N GLN A 38 5.72 -8.88 7.34
CA GLN A 38 4.26 -8.97 7.27
C GLN A 38 3.82 -10.42 7.02
N LEU A 39 4.43 -11.13 6.07
CA LEU A 39 4.10 -12.52 5.79
C LEU A 39 4.31 -13.43 7.00
N VAL A 40 5.39 -13.23 7.76
CA VAL A 40 5.60 -13.94 9.04
C VAL A 40 4.45 -13.67 10.00
N SER A 41 4.03 -12.40 10.13
CA SER A 41 2.87 -12.05 10.94
C SER A 41 1.59 -12.75 10.44
N ASN A 42 1.39 -12.85 9.11
CA ASN A 42 0.19 -13.46 8.51
C ASN A 42 0.14 -14.95 8.87
N ILE A 43 1.28 -15.62 8.77
CA ILE A 43 1.44 -17.04 9.11
C ILE A 43 1.16 -17.28 10.59
N VAL A 44 1.72 -16.44 11.48
CA VAL A 44 1.49 -16.58 12.93
C VAL A 44 0.01 -16.44 13.27
N VAL A 45 -0.65 -15.42 12.74
CA VAL A 45 -2.09 -15.21 12.99
C VAL A 45 -2.94 -16.35 12.41
N ALA A 46 -2.63 -16.80 11.20
CA ALA A 46 -3.34 -17.91 10.58
C ALA A 46 -3.13 -19.24 11.31
N ALA A 47 -1.94 -19.48 11.86
CA ALA A 47 -1.67 -20.66 12.69
C ALA A 47 -2.48 -20.61 14.00
N LEU A 48 -2.58 -19.44 14.64
CA LEU A 48 -3.38 -19.26 15.86
C LEU A 48 -4.89 -19.39 15.61
N GLY A 49 -5.36 -18.93 14.45
CA GLY A 49 -6.77 -19.03 14.03
C GLY A 49 -7.14 -20.32 13.29
N ASN A 50 -6.17 -21.23 13.09
CA ASN A 50 -6.28 -22.41 12.25
C ASN A 50 -6.88 -22.12 10.85
N SER A 51 -6.48 -21.00 10.26
CA SER A 51 -7.06 -20.44 9.04
C SER A 51 -5.99 -20.11 8.00
N PHE A 52 -5.21 -21.12 7.60
CA PHE A 52 -4.12 -20.96 6.62
C PHE A 52 -4.57 -20.47 5.24
N PHE A 53 -5.84 -20.68 4.89
CA PHE A 53 -6.43 -20.11 3.68
C PHE A 53 -6.29 -18.57 3.63
N THR A 54 -6.34 -17.89 4.77
CA THR A 54 -6.18 -16.43 4.86
C THR A 54 -4.78 -15.97 4.43
N VAL A 55 -3.74 -16.79 4.65
CA VAL A 55 -2.37 -16.49 4.18
C VAL A 55 -2.34 -16.54 2.67
N LEU A 56 -2.84 -17.63 2.08
CA LEU A 56 -2.90 -17.79 0.62
C LEU A 56 -3.71 -16.65 -0.01
N GLN A 57 -4.88 -16.35 0.55
CA GLN A 57 -5.72 -15.23 0.13
C GLN A 57 -4.96 -13.90 0.16
N SER A 58 -4.24 -13.60 1.24
CA SER A 58 -3.46 -12.36 1.37
C SER A 58 -2.36 -12.24 0.29
N ILE A 59 -1.67 -13.33 -0.02
CA ILE A 59 -0.65 -13.39 -1.07
C ILE A 59 -1.29 -13.17 -2.44
N LEU A 60 -2.40 -13.86 -2.73
CA LEU A 60 -3.10 -13.72 -4.01
C LEU A 60 -3.62 -12.30 -4.23
N PHE A 61 -4.21 -11.67 -3.21
CA PHE A 61 -4.64 -10.28 -3.32
C PHE A 61 -3.47 -9.30 -3.44
N ALA A 62 -2.36 -9.51 -2.73
CA ALA A 62 -1.16 -8.69 -2.88
C ALA A 62 -0.58 -8.78 -4.30
N LEU A 63 -0.48 -10.00 -4.85
CA LEU A 63 -0.04 -10.24 -6.22
C LEU A 63 -0.99 -9.64 -7.24
N LEU A 64 -2.31 -9.78 -7.04
CA LEU A 64 -3.32 -9.21 -7.91
C LEU A 64 -3.24 -7.68 -7.92
N CYS A 65 -3.18 -7.05 -6.74
CA CYS A 65 -3.08 -5.59 -6.64
C CYS A 65 -1.79 -5.06 -7.27
N THR A 66 -0.67 -5.72 -6.99
CA THR A 66 0.63 -5.36 -7.57
C THR A 66 0.64 -5.59 -9.08
N GLY A 67 0.03 -6.67 -9.56
CA GLY A 67 -0.12 -6.99 -10.98
C GLY A 67 -0.97 -5.97 -11.72
N VAL A 68 -2.11 -5.56 -11.15
CA VAL A 68 -2.95 -4.48 -11.71
C VAL A 68 -2.16 -3.17 -11.77
N MET A 69 -1.43 -2.81 -10.71
CA MET A 69 -0.57 -1.61 -10.73
C MET A 69 0.54 -1.70 -11.79
N ALA A 70 1.16 -2.86 -11.96
CA ALA A 70 2.18 -3.09 -12.97
C ALA A 70 1.60 -3.00 -14.39
N LEU A 71 0.42 -3.58 -14.64
CA LEU A 71 -0.28 -3.47 -15.91
C LEU A 71 -0.66 -2.02 -16.23
N LEU A 72 -1.16 -1.28 -15.25
CA LEU A 72 -1.45 0.16 -15.42
C LEU A 72 -0.20 0.96 -15.77
N ALA A 73 0.95 0.63 -15.16
CA ALA A 73 2.23 1.25 -15.49
C ALA A 73 2.70 0.92 -16.93
N LEU A 74 2.40 -0.28 -17.44
CA LEU A 74 2.69 -0.66 -18.83
C LEU A 74 1.78 0.08 -19.83
N VAL A 75 0.49 0.28 -19.49
CA VAL A 75 -0.48 0.95 -20.37
C VAL A 75 -0.29 2.46 -20.38
N ARG A 76 0.10 3.06 -19.24
CA ARG A 76 0.28 4.51 -19.09
C ARG A 76 1.58 4.82 -18.35
N SER A 77 2.64 5.07 -19.11
CA SER A 77 3.99 5.42 -18.62
C SER A 77 4.10 6.80 -17.94
N GLY A 78 3.01 7.57 -17.89
CA GLY A 78 3.01 8.99 -17.53
C GLY A 78 2.74 9.32 -16.05
N GLY A 79 2.97 8.41 -15.09
CA GLY A 79 2.84 8.76 -13.67
C GLY A 79 2.71 7.64 -12.64
N LEU A 80 2.57 6.37 -13.06
CA LEU A 80 2.69 5.24 -12.14
C LEU A 80 4.14 4.77 -12.14
N GLY A 81 4.87 5.14 -11.10
CA GLY A 81 6.28 4.84 -10.94
C GLY A 81 6.53 3.42 -10.42
N ARG A 82 7.79 3.01 -10.55
CA ARG A 82 8.33 1.78 -9.93
C ARG A 82 8.16 1.79 -8.39
N ASN A 83 8.08 2.97 -7.81
CA ASN A 83 7.91 3.21 -6.38
C ASN A 83 6.55 2.71 -5.87
N GLU A 84 5.48 3.01 -6.60
CA GLU A 84 4.12 2.62 -6.25
C GLU A 84 3.96 1.10 -6.32
N ILE A 85 4.48 0.47 -7.38
CA ILE A 85 4.43 -0.98 -7.57
C ILE A 85 5.17 -1.70 -6.42
N THR A 86 6.34 -1.20 -6.03
CA THR A 86 7.15 -1.80 -4.96
C THR A 86 6.51 -1.63 -3.58
N ALA A 87 5.85 -0.51 -3.32
CA ALA A 87 5.10 -0.30 -2.08
C ALA A 87 3.78 -1.10 -2.03
N MET A 88 3.18 -1.40 -3.18
CA MET A 88 1.88 -2.07 -3.27
C MET A 88 1.89 -3.47 -2.65
N PHE A 89 2.99 -4.22 -2.81
CA PHE A 89 3.06 -5.60 -2.37
C PHE A 89 3.02 -5.78 -0.83
N PRO A 90 3.88 -5.13 -0.02
CA PRO A 90 3.81 -5.24 1.44
C PRO A 90 2.49 -4.73 1.99
N ILE A 91 1.94 -3.63 1.45
CA ILE A 91 0.67 -3.07 1.91
C ILE A 91 -0.49 -3.99 1.53
N GLY A 92 -0.45 -4.59 0.33
CA GLY A 92 -1.42 -5.57 -0.14
C GLY A 92 -1.45 -6.84 0.72
N LEU A 93 -0.30 -7.30 1.25
CA LEU A 93 -0.24 -8.44 2.18
C LEU A 93 -0.98 -8.16 3.49
N ALA A 94 -0.99 -6.90 3.94
CA ALA A 94 -1.72 -6.48 5.12
C ALA A 94 -3.23 -6.37 4.84
N VAL A 95 -3.63 -5.62 3.81
CA VAL A 95 -5.05 -5.40 3.47
C VAL A 95 -5.72 -6.71 3.03
N GLY A 96 -5.01 -7.57 2.30
CA GLY A 96 -5.55 -8.84 1.79
C GLY A 96 -5.98 -9.84 2.87
N MET A 97 -5.55 -9.66 4.11
CA MET A 97 -6.04 -10.43 5.26
C MET A 97 -7.48 -10.08 5.63
N CYS A 98 -7.92 -8.87 5.32
CA CYS A 98 -9.26 -8.35 5.63
C CYS A 98 -10.30 -8.72 4.54
N ALA A 99 -9.99 -9.69 3.68
CA ALA A 99 -10.83 -10.16 2.58
C ALA A 99 -11.13 -9.12 1.49
N LEU A 100 -11.95 -9.54 0.52
CA LEU A 100 -12.30 -8.78 -0.68
C LEU A 100 -12.94 -7.41 -0.37
N PRO A 101 -13.85 -7.26 0.61
CA PRO A 101 -14.45 -5.96 0.91
C PRO A 101 -13.40 -4.90 1.25
N ALA A 102 -12.39 -5.25 2.06
CA ALA A 102 -11.30 -4.34 2.41
C ALA A 102 -10.50 -3.90 1.19
N ILE A 103 -10.21 -4.84 0.27
CA ILE A 103 -9.50 -4.53 -0.98
C ILE A 103 -10.33 -3.56 -1.82
N ILE A 104 -11.63 -3.78 -1.97
CA ILE A 104 -12.50 -2.88 -2.74
C ILE A 104 -12.53 -1.48 -2.11
N VAL A 105 -12.75 -1.38 -0.80
CA VAL A 105 -12.73 -0.11 -0.06
C VAL A 105 -11.38 0.58 -0.22
N TRP A 106 -10.28 -0.16 -0.09
CA TRP A 106 -8.93 0.37 -0.26
C TRP A 106 -8.72 0.97 -1.66
N TRP A 107 -9.13 0.28 -2.72
CA TRP A 107 -9.04 0.80 -4.09
C TRP A 107 -9.91 2.04 -4.32
N LEU A 108 -11.14 2.07 -3.78
CA LEU A 108 -12.01 3.24 -3.86
C LEU A 108 -11.42 4.45 -3.12
N LEU A 109 -10.84 4.22 -1.95
CA LEU A 109 -10.15 5.26 -1.18
C LEU A 109 -8.90 5.74 -1.90
N MET A 110 -8.11 4.85 -2.51
CA MET A 110 -6.96 5.24 -3.33
C MET A 110 -7.38 6.11 -4.52
N LEU A 111 -8.54 5.83 -5.15
CA LEU A 111 -9.08 6.68 -6.21
C LEU A 111 -9.46 8.07 -5.68
N ALA A 112 -10.21 8.13 -4.56
CA ALA A 112 -10.68 9.38 -3.98
C ALA A 112 -9.54 10.26 -3.45
N PHE A 113 -8.67 9.68 -2.60
CA PHE A 113 -7.51 10.35 -2.05
C PHE A 113 -6.47 10.66 -3.12
N GLY A 114 -6.32 9.79 -4.12
CA GLY A 114 -5.38 9.99 -5.23
C GLY A 114 -5.68 11.23 -6.05
N LEU A 115 -6.96 11.47 -6.39
CA LEU A 115 -7.38 12.67 -7.10
C LEU A 115 -7.16 13.93 -6.27
N ALA A 116 -7.58 13.91 -5.00
CA ALA A 116 -7.42 15.04 -4.09
C ALA A 116 -5.94 15.38 -3.84
N PHE A 117 -5.12 14.36 -3.58
CA PHE A 117 -3.69 14.51 -3.32
C PHE A 117 -2.95 15.01 -4.56
N THR A 118 -3.24 14.48 -5.74
CA THR A 118 -2.63 14.94 -7.00
C THR A 118 -2.95 16.41 -7.27
N ALA A 119 -4.20 16.84 -7.04
CA ALA A 119 -4.61 18.23 -7.20
C ALA A 119 -3.90 19.15 -6.19
N CYS A 120 -3.83 18.72 -4.92
CA CYS A 120 -3.15 19.46 -3.86
C CYS A 120 -1.64 19.59 -4.13
N TRP A 121 -0.99 18.47 -4.48
CA TRP A 121 0.45 18.42 -4.74
C TRP A 121 0.84 19.32 -5.89
N LYS A 122 0.12 19.31 -7.02
CA LYS A 122 0.41 20.21 -8.15
C LYS A 122 0.26 21.70 -7.77
N ARG A 123 -0.69 22.02 -6.88
CA ARG A 123 -0.92 23.39 -6.40
C ARG A 123 0.20 23.89 -5.48
N PHE A 124 0.66 23.05 -4.56
CA PHE A 124 1.65 23.41 -3.52
C PHE A 124 3.04 22.84 -3.75
N ASP A 125 3.29 22.26 -4.93
CA ASP A 125 4.46 21.44 -5.30
C ASP A 125 5.76 21.92 -4.61
N PRO A 126 6.16 21.26 -3.50
CA PRO A 126 7.34 21.63 -2.73
C PRO A 126 8.64 21.41 -3.52
N GLN A 127 8.56 20.57 -4.56
CA GLN A 127 9.69 20.15 -5.39
C GLN A 127 9.79 20.95 -6.70
N ARG A 128 9.06 22.08 -6.82
CA ARG A 128 9.09 22.98 -7.98
C ARG A 128 10.49 23.40 -8.43
N GLY A 129 11.44 23.48 -7.51
CA GLY A 129 12.83 23.86 -7.78
C GLY A 129 13.78 22.69 -8.09
N THR A 130 13.27 21.46 -8.13
CA THR A 130 14.08 20.24 -8.32
C THR A 130 13.78 19.57 -9.67
N PRO A 131 14.57 18.56 -10.10
CA PRO A 131 14.29 17.80 -11.33
C PRO A 131 12.96 17.03 -11.32
N TYR A 132 12.35 16.82 -10.14
CA TYR A 132 11.12 16.05 -9.95
C TYR A 132 9.84 16.91 -10.00
N ARG A 133 9.93 18.11 -10.58
CA ARG A 133 8.81 19.05 -10.63
C ARG A 133 7.56 18.43 -11.28
N GLY A 134 6.42 18.56 -10.60
CA GLY A 134 5.13 18.05 -11.07
C GLY A 134 4.93 16.53 -10.93
N ASP A 135 5.94 15.83 -10.41
CA ASP A 135 5.89 14.40 -10.14
C ASP A 135 5.33 14.16 -8.73
N VAL A 136 4.31 13.30 -8.61
CA VAL A 136 3.50 13.18 -7.38
C VAL A 136 3.86 11.90 -6.64
N PRO A 137 4.21 11.95 -5.33
CA PRO A 137 4.39 10.77 -4.48
C PRO A 137 3.05 10.14 -4.17
N PHE A 138 2.75 9.02 -4.83
CA PHE A 138 1.49 8.32 -4.65
C PHE A 138 1.55 7.27 -3.55
N VAL A 139 2.75 6.85 -3.11
CA VAL A 139 2.89 5.88 -2.00
C VAL A 139 2.20 6.32 -0.70
N PRO A 140 2.26 7.60 -0.26
CA PRO A 140 1.50 8.07 0.90
C PRO A 140 -0.01 7.85 0.75
N VAL A 141 -0.56 8.00 -0.45
CA VAL A 141 -1.98 7.76 -0.72
C VAL A 141 -2.31 6.28 -0.53
N ILE A 142 -1.46 5.39 -1.05
CA ILE A 142 -1.62 3.93 -0.90
C ILE A 142 -1.68 3.54 0.58
N VAL A 143 -0.78 4.09 1.40
CA VAL A 143 -0.69 3.79 2.84
C VAL A 143 -1.87 4.37 3.62
N VAL A 144 -2.21 5.64 3.41
CA VAL A 144 -3.35 6.27 4.12
C VAL A 144 -4.66 5.57 3.77
N ALA A 145 -4.88 5.26 2.49
CA ALA A 145 -6.05 4.51 2.07
C ALA A 145 -6.10 3.11 2.72
N ALA A 146 -4.95 2.44 2.86
CA ALA A 146 -4.88 1.12 3.51
C ALA A 146 -5.25 1.19 5.00
N ILE A 147 -4.73 2.21 5.71
CA ILE A 147 -5.07 2.45 7.12
C ILE A 147 -6.58 2.65 7.26
N CYS A 148 -7.17 3.52 6.43
CA CYS A 148 -8.60 3.77 6.44
C CYS A 148 -9.43 2.53 6.10
N ALA A 149 -9.00 1.73 5.12
CA ALA A 149 -9.70 0.51 4.73
C ALA A 149 -9.68 -0.55 5.84
N VAL A 150 -8.52 -0.78 6.46
CA VAL A 150 -8.37 -1.72 7.59
C VAL A 150 -9.13 -1.22 8.83
N ALA A 151 -9.10 0.09 9.09
CA ALA A 151 -9.91 0.69 10.16
C ALA A 151 -11.40 0.52 9.91
N ALA A 152 -11.87 0.73 8.67
CA ALA A 152 -13.27 0.54 8.32
C ALA A 152 -13.71 -0.92 8.50
N THR A 153 -12.93 -1.89 8.02
CA THR A 153 -13.30 -3.30 8.18
C THR A 153 -13.29 -3.74 9.64
N THR A 154 -12.31 -3.29 10.43
CA THR A 154 -12.23 -3.62 11.86
C THR A 154 -13.31 -2.95 12.70
N LEU A 155 -13.75 -1.73 12.37
CA LEU A 155 -14.80 -1.01 13.09
C LEU A 155 -16.21 -1.43 12.70
N TYR A 156 -16.43 -1.73 11.42
CA TYR A 156 -17.76 -2.06 10.88
C TYR A 156 -18.02 -3.56 10.70
N GLY A 157 -17.05 -4.42 11.02
CA GLY A 157 -17.21 -5.89 10.98
C GLY A 157 -17.46 -6.45 9.58
N MET A 158 -16.91 -5.79 8.55
CA MET A 158 -17.02 -6.20 7.14
C MET A 158 -16.04 -7.32 6.79
#